data_AF-X1GPV7-F1
#
_entry.id   AF-X1GPV7-F1
#
_cell.length_a   1.000
_cell.length_b   1.000
_cell.length_c   1.000
_cell.angle_alpha   90.00
_cell.angle_beta   90.00
_cell.angle_gamma   90.00
#
_symmetry.space_group_name_H-M   'P 1'
#
loop_
_entity.id
_entity.type
_entity.pdbx_description
1 polymer ?
#
loop_
_entity_poly.entity_id
_entity_poly.type
_entity_poly.pdbx_seq_one_letter_code
_entity_poly.pdbx_strand_id
1 'polypeptide(L)'
;MNGKYLTVGYEKRTIEGDNTNEGRPLMGRKGIGKLSLFSIANIIRVESLKDGEKHGLEMSAEKIKEEISKGNQNYKPAPLDNGDLTIDEEIGVVKIIEHGTRITITDIKKGLWQTPAALRKRIARRFSIIGSDYGFEVNIDGKPINIPDRDYFHKIQYLWYFGEEGTKYKEYCKEDKLELEEKRENTINIELEGGDKRYSVLGWIGTVSNSGQLKDEYDNLNKIVVMVRGKLAQEDILKDFTEGGLFSKYLIGEIHADF
;
A
#
# COMPACT_ATOMS: atom_id res chain seq x y z
N MET A 1 -22.93 5.80 -0.96
CA MET A 1 -21.96 6.11 -2.04
C MET A 1 -21.54 7.59 -2.06
N ASN A 2 -22.48 8.53 -2.19
CA ASN A 2 -22.21 9.97 -2.38
C ASN A 2 -21.41 10.63 -1.25
N GLY A 3 -21.82 10.46 0.02
CA GLY A 3 -21.13 11.05 1.18
C GLY A 3 -19.85 10.34 1.62
N LYS A 4 -19.41 9.30 0.89
CA LYS A 4 -18.20 8.53 1.22
C LYS A 4 -17.27 8.43 0.03
N TYR A 5 -17.59 7.62 -0.99
CA TYR A 5 -16.67 7.34 -2.09
C TYR A 5 -16.39 8.60 -2.92
N LEU A 6 -17.43 9.34 -3.31
CA LEU A 6 -17.30 10.56 -4.14
C LEU A 6 -16.79 11.78 -3.37
N THR A 7 -16.85 11.78 -2.04
CA THR A 7 -16.26 12.85 -1.22
C THR A 7 -14.75 12.66 -1.15
N VAL A 8 -14.01 13.66 -1.63
CA VAL A 8 -12.54 13.70 -1.65
C VAL A 8 -12.05 15.06 -1.15
N GLY A 9 -10.81 15.13 -0.68
CA GLY A 9 -10.16 16.38 -0.28
C GLY A 9 -10.49 16.87 1.13
N TYR A 10 -11.33 16.17 1.89
CA TYR A 10 -11.65 16.51 3.28
C TYR A 10 -10.67 15.88 4.27
N GLU A 11 -10.53 16.44 5.47
CA GLU A 11 -9.69 15.89 6.53
C GLU A 11 -10.33 14.68 7.19
N LYS A 12 -10.19 13.51 6.55
CA LYS A 12 -10.85 12.28 6.95
C LYS A 12 -10.58 11.93 8.42
N ARG A 13 -9.33 12.01 8.88
CA ARG A 13 -8.97 11.61 10.25
C ARG A 13 -9.48 12.61 11.31
N THR A 14 -9.60 13.88 10.93
CA THR A 14 -10.18 14.91 11.81
C THR A 14 -11.69 14.68 11.99
N ILE A 15 -12.38 14.24 10.94
CA ILE A 15 -13.85 14.09 10.93
C ILE A 15 -14.31 12.70 11.37
N GLU A 16 -13.67 11.64 10.86
CA GLU A 16 -14.04 10.23 11.12
C GLU A 16 -13.23 9.61 12.26
N GLY A 17 -12.30 10.37 12.86
CA GLY A 17 -11.36 9.86 13.87
C GLY A 17 -10.18 9.12 13.26
N ASP A 18 -9.32 8.58 14.12
CA ASP A 18 -8.07 7.95 13.70
C ASP A 18 -8.18 6.48 13.30
N ASN A 19 -9.28 5.82 13.68
CA ASN A 19 -9.48 4.39 13.51
C ASN A 19 -10.79 4.09 12.77
N THR A 20 -10.86 2.94 12.11
CA THR A 20 -12.13 2.37 11.63
C THR A 20 -13.01 1.94 12.81
N ASN A 21 -14.29 1.67 12.56
CA ASN A 21 -15.21 1.11 13.56
C ASN A 21 -14.66 -0.17 14.22
N GLU A 22 -13.92 -1.00 13.47
CA GLU A 22 -13.27 -2.22 13.95
C GLU A 22 -11.88 -1.98 14.57
N GLY A 23 -11.57 -0.73 14.96
CA GLY A 23 -10.34 -0.39 15.70
C GLY A 23 -9.06 -0.23 14.87
N ARG A 24 -9.02 -0.66 13.61
CA ARG A 24 -7.83 -0.51 12.75
C ARG A 24 -7.52 0.97 12.42
N PRO A 25 -6.26 1.43 12.51
CA PRO A 25 -5.88 2.78 12.12
C PRO A 25 -6.21 3.13 10.66
N LEU A 26 -6.78 4.31 10.45
CA LEU A 26 -7.09 4.83 9.12
C LEU A 26 -5.81 5.20 8.36
N MET A 27 -5.57 4.51 7.23
CA MET A 27 -4.43 4.81 6.36
C MET A 27 -4.57 6.14 5.60
N GLY A 28 -5.76 6.43 5.06
CA GLY A 28 -5.98 7.62 4.22
C GLY A 28 -6.28 8.87 5.04
N ARG A 29 -5.57 9.97 4.77
CA ARG A 29 -5.80 11.28 5.42
C ARG A 29 -6.85 12.14 4.72
N LYS A 30 -6.88 12.16 3.38
CA LYS A 30 -7.69 13.11 2.59
C LYS A 30 -8.66 12.50 1.57
N GLY A 31 -8.66 11.18 1.40
CA GLY A 31 -9.52 10.50 0.41
C GLY A 31 -9.17 10.73 -1.07
N ILE A 32 -8.20 11.59 -1.40
CA ILE A 32 -7.78 11.94 -2.78
C ILE A 32 -7.26 10.72 -3.54
N GLY A 33 -6.70 9.73 -2.84
CA GLY A 33 -6.17 8.50 -3.45
C GLY A 33 -7.19 7.74 -4.31
N LYS A 34 -8.49 7.93 -4.14
CA LYS A 34 -9.51 7.32 -5.01
C LYS A 34 -9.40 7.81 -6.46
N LEU A 35 -8.98 9.05 -6.66
CA LEU A 35 -8.78 9.63 -7.99
C LEU A 35 -7.51 9.12 -8.68
N SER A 36 -6.62 8.42 -7.96
CA SER A 36 -5.41 7.87 -8.58
C SER A 36 -5.74 6.82 -9.65
N LEU A 37 -6.94 6.25 -9.65
CA LEU A 37 -7.39 5.32 -10.68
C LEU A 37 -7.39 5.97 -12.08
N PHE A 38 -7.66 7.28 -12.18
CA PHE A 38 -7.56 8.00 -13.45
C PHE A 38 -6.12 8.18 -13.95
N SER A 39 -5.11 7.87 -13.14
CA SER A 39 -3.73 7.81 -13.64
C SER A 39 -3.49 6.58 -14.52
N ILE A 40 -4.29 5.53 -14.37
CA ILE A 40 -4.09 4.23 -15.04
C ILE A 40 -5.19 3.85 -16.03
N ALA A 41 -6.38 4.41 -15.90
CA ALA A 41 -7.53 4.09 -16.75
C ALA A 41 -8.34 5.35 -17.08
N ASN A 42 -9.11 5.31 -18.16
CA ASN A 42 -10.01 6.40 -18.52
C ASN A 42 -11.43 6.19 -17.99
N ILE A 43 -11.87 4.94 -17.80
CA ILE A 43 -13.22 4.62 -17.34
C ILE A 43 -13.15 3.87 -16.01
N ILE A 44 -13.82 4.42 -15.00
CA ILE A 44 -13.89 3.86 -13.65
C ILE A 44 -15.36 3.62 -13.30
N ARG A 45 -15.73 2.36 -13.20
CA ARG A 45 -17.04 1.91 -12.72
C ARG A 45 -16.93 1.52 -11.25
N VAL A 46 -17.84 2.02 -10.43
CA VAL A 46 -17.91 1.71 -9.01
C VAL A 46 -19.30 1.19 -8.73
N GLU A 47 -19.38 0.02 -8.11
CA GLU A 47 -20.63 -0.59 -7.70
C GLU A 47 -20.52 -0.93 -6.21
N SER A 48 -21.58 -0.73 -5.44
CA SER A 48 -21.65 -1.06 -4.02
C SER A 48 -22.92 -1.85 -3.73
N LEU A 49 -22.79 -2.84 -2.86
CA LEU A 49 -23.89 -3.63 -2.31
C LEU A 49 -23.85 -3.46 -0.80
N LYS A 50 -24.98 -3.13 -0.20
CA LYS A 50 -25.13 -3.08 1.25
C LYS A 50 -26.57 -3.41 1.59
N ASP A 51 -26.78 -4.40 2.46
CA ASP A 51 -28.09 -4.78 2.99
C ASP A 51 -29.12 -5.07 1.86
N GLY A 52 -28.65 -5.67 0.76
CA GLY A 52 -29.47 -5.97 -0.44
C GLY A 52 -29.65 -4.81 -1.42
N GLU A 53 -29.25 -3.58 -1.06
CA GLU A 53 -29.34 -2.41 -1.94
C GLU A 53 -28.10 -2.29 -2.82
N LYS A 54 -28.33 -2.24 -4.14
CA LYS A 54 -27.28 -2.05 -5.15
C LYS A 54 -27.24 -0.60 -5.61
N HIS A 55 -26.04 -0.03 -5.68
CA HIS A 55 -25.80 1.28 -6.28
C HIS A 55 -24.60 1.21 -7.19
N GLY A 56 -24.66 1.90 -8.33
CA GLY A 56 -23.53 1.99 -9.24
C GLY A 56 -23.41 3.34 -9.89
N LEU A 57 -22.17 3.69 -10.25
CA LEU A 57 -21.87 4.85 -11.06
C LEU A 57 -20.68 4.57 -11.96
N GLU A 58 -20.59 5.34 -13.04
CA GLU A 58 -19.47 5.34 -13.95
C GLU A 58 -18.88 6.75 -14.08
N MET A 59 -17.56 6.81 -14.09
CA MET A 59 -16.81 8.03 -14.29
C MET A 59 -15.87 7.91 -15.48
N SER A 60 -15.83 8.95 -16.30
CA SER A 60 -14.90 9.05 -17.44
C SER A 60 -13.95 10.22 -17.24
N ALA A 61 -12.65 9.96 -17.41
CA ALA A 61 -11.62 10.99 -17.38
C ALA A 61 -11.85 12.08 -18.44
N GLU A 62 -12.38 11.70 -19.61
CA GLU A 62 -12.67 12.62 -20.71
C GLU A 62 -13.84 13.53 -20.36
N LYS A 63 -14.96 12.97 -19.89
CA LYS A 63 -16.12 13.75 -19.45
C LYS A 63 -15.76 14.71 -18.32
N ILE A 64 -14.93 14.28 -17.36
CA ILE A 64 -14.44 15.16 -16.30
C ILE A 64 -13.65 16.33 -16.89
N LYS A 65 -12.74 16.09 -17.84
CA LYS A 65 -11.97 17.15 -18.51
C LYS A 65 -12.86 18.11 -19.30
N GLU A 66 -13.88 17.59 -19.98
CA GLU A 66 -14.86 18.41 -20.73
C GLU A 66 -15.67 19.33 -19.81
N GLU A 67 -16.10 18.84 -18.65
CA GLU A 67 -16.83 19.68 -17.70
C GLU A 67 -15.92 20.76 -17.11
N ILE A 68 -14.67 20.43 -16.79
CA ILE A 68 -13.67 21.41 -16.35
C ILE A 68 -13.42 22.48 -17.42
N SER A 69 -13.30 22.09 -18.70
CA SER A 69 -13.03 23.05 -19.79
C SER A 69 -14.21 23.99 -20.07
N LYS A 70 -15.45 23.56 -19.75
CA LYS A 70 -16.65 24.40 -19.77
C LYS A 70 -16.77 25.33 -18.56
N GLY A 71 -15.83 25.27 -17.61
CA GLY A 71 -15.87 26.05 -16.36
C GLY A 71 -16.80 25.48 -15.29
N ASN A 72 -17.35 24.27 -15.48
CA ASN A 72 -18.18 23.62 -14.48
C ASN A 72 -17.30 23.03 -13.37
N GLN A 73 -17.56 23.46 -12.14
CA GLN A 73 -16.86 22.94 -10.96
C GLN A 73 -17.53 21.68 -10.37
N ASN A 74 -18.75 21.35 -10.81
CA ASN A 74 -19.56 20.27 -10.25
C ASN A 74 -19.75 19.13 -11.26
N TYR A 75 -18.81 18.19 -11.29
CA TYR A 75 -18.98 16.94 -12.04
C TYR A 75 -19.88 15.97 -11.26
N LYS A 76 -20.94 15.46 -11.91
CA LYS A 76 -21.80 14.40 -11.38
C LYS A 76 -21.60 13.14 -12.22
N PRO A 77 -21.05 12.05 -11.65
CA PRO A 77 -20.96 10.77 -12.35
C PRO A 77 -22.32 10.29 -12.85
N ALA A 78 -22.34 9.58 -13.97
CA ALA A 78 -23.55 8.96 -14.46
C ALA A 78 -23.91 7.78 -13.53
N PRO A 79 -25.14 7.72 -12.98
CA PRO A 79 -25.60 6.54 -12.27
C PRO A 79 -25.69 5.36 -13.25
N LEU A 80 -25.50 4.15 -12.76
CA LEU A 80 -25.81 2.94 -13.51
C LEU A 80 -27.26 2.55 -13.26
N ASP A 81 -27.95 2.15 -14.32
CA ASP A 81 -29.29 1.57 -14.22
C ASP A 81 -29.23 0.18 -13.59
N ASN A 82 -30.31 -0.24 -12.95
CA ASN A 82 -30.35 -1.54 -12.24
C ASN A 82 -30.02 -2.74 -13.13
N GLY A 83 -30.31 -2.66 -14.44
CA GLY A 83 -29.98 -3.71 -15.41
C GLY A 83 -28.50 -3.79 -15.77
N ASP A 84 -27.71 -2.75 -15.50
CA ASP A 84 -26.27 -2.69 -15.78
C ASP A 84 -25.41 -3.02 -14.56
N LEU A 85 -26.04 -3.24 -13.39
CA LEU A 85 -25.36 -3.60 -12.15
C LEU A 85 -25.03 -5.09 -12.15
N THR A 86 -23.75 -5.38 -12.00
CA THR A 86 -23.17 -6.73 -12.03
C THR A 86 -22.61 -7.16 -10.68
N ILE A 87 -22.73 -6.34 -9.63
CA ILE A 87 -21.97 -6.51 -8.38
C ILE A 87 -22.15 -7.89 -7.70
N ASP A 88 -23.32 -8.51 -7.85
CA ASP A 88 -23.67 -9.83 -7.32
C ASP A 88 -23.35 -10.99 -8.27
N GLU A 89 -22.93 -10.69 -9.49
CA GLU A 89 -22.36 -11.67 -10.42
C GLU A 89 -21.00 -12.14 -9.91
N GLU A 90 -20.66 -13.39 -10.21
CA GLU A 90 -19.34 -13.94 -9.94
C GLU A 90 -18.36 -13.50 -11.03
N ILE A 91 -17.31 -12.78 -10.65
CA ILE A 91 -16.24 -12.35 -11.56
C ILE A 91 -14.92 -12.90 -11.05
N GLY A 92 -14.27 -13.74 -11.86
CA GLY A 92 -13.06 -14.44 -11.47
C GLY A 92 -13.34 -15.44 -10.36
N VAL A 93 -12.83 -15.17 -9.15
CA VAL A 93 -13.05 -16.02 -7.95
C VAL A 93 -13.82 -15.29 -6.85
N VAL A 94 -14.45 -14.15 -7.16
CA VAL A 94 -15.08 -13.27 -6.17
C VAL A 94 -16.56 -13.06 -6.49
N LYS A 95 -17.39 -13.27 -5.49
CA LYS A 95 -18.82 -12.95 -5.49
C LYS A 95 -19.15 -12.11 -4.25
N ILE A 96 -19.81 -10.95 -4.45
CA ILE A 96 -20.26 -10.08 -3.36
C ILE A 96 -21.72 -10.44 -3.06
N ILE A 97 -22.00 -10.85 -1.82
CA ILE A 97 -23.32 -11.39 -1.44
C ILE A 97 -24.15 -10.39 -0.62
N GLU A 98 -23.57 -9.78 0.41
CA GLU A 98 -24.32 -8.97 1.38
C GLU A 98 -23.79 -7.54 1.50
N HIS A 99 -22.47 -7.39 1.60
CA HIS A 99 -21.82 -6.09 1.78
C HIS A 99 -20.49 -6.02 1.04
N GLY A 100 -20.29 -5.00 0.20
CA GLY A 100 -19.03 -4.81 -0.50
C GLY A 100 -19.04 -3.70 -1.55
N THR A 101 -17.89 -3.51 -2.18
CA THR A 101 -17.71 -2.56 -3.27
C THR A 101 -16.85 -3.19 -4.35
N ARG A 102 -17.30 -3.13 -5.61
CA ARG A 102 -16.55 -3.51 -6.79
C ARG A 102 -16.09 -2.25 -7.52
N ILE A 103 -14.83 -2.23 -7.92
CA ILE A 103 -14.28 -1.17 -8.76
C ILE A 103 -13.74 -1.83 -10.02
N THR A 104 -14.36 -1.53 -11.15
CA THR A 104 -13.99 -2.05 -12.45
C THR A 104 -13.34 -0.92 -13.24
N ILE A 105 -12.08 -1.12 -13.65
CA ILE A 105 -11.32 -0.14 -14.43
C ILE A 105 -11.20 -0.64 -15.87
N THR A 106 -11.60 0.19 -16.83
CA THR A 106 -11.56 -0.13 -18.27
C THR A 106 -10.95 1.02 -19.04
N ASP A 107 -10.60 0.77 -20.31
CA ASP A 107 -9.79 1.67 -21.12
C ASP A 107 -8.48 2.06 -20.42
N ILE A 108 -7.67 1.01 -20.17
CA ILE A 108 -6.38 1.13 -19.48
C ILE A 108 -5.40 1.88 -20.39
N LYS A 109 -4.71 2.86 -19.82
CA LYS A 109 -3.73 3.68 -20.54
C LYS A 109 -2.54 2.84 -20.99
N LYS A 110 -2.00 3.13 -22.18
CA LYS A 110 -0.88 2.38 -22.77
C LYS A 110 0.35 2.39 -21.85
N GLY A 111 1.10 1.28 -21.83
CA GLY A 111 2.36 1.14 -21.08
C GLY A 111 2.23 0.60 -19.66
N LEU A 112 1.04 0.15 -19.25
CA LEU A 112 0.76 -0.34 -17.89
C LEU A 112 0.79 -1.86 -17.76
N TRP A 113 1.11 -2.59 -18.83
CA TRP A 113 1.22 -4.05 -18.79
C TRP A 113 2.42 -4.44 -17.92
N GLN A 114 2.13 -4.94 -16.73
CA GLN A 114 3.09 -5.59 -15.84
C GLN A 114 2.67 -7.04 -15.72
N THR A 115 3.63 -7.95 -15.61
CA THR A 115 3.31 -9.35 -15.32
C THR A 115 2.60 -9.44 -13.96
N PRO A 116 1.69 -10.42 -13.76
CA PRO A 116 1.09 -10.65 -12.44
C PRO A 116 2.13 -10.80 -11.31
N ALA A 117 3.30 -11.37 -11.64
CA ALA A 117 4.43 -11.49 -10.71
C ALA A 117 5.03 -10.13 -10.30
N ALA A 118 5.23 -9.21 -11.25
CA ALA A 118 5.72 -7.87 -10.94
C ALA A 118 4.71 -7.07 -10.10
N LEU A 119 3.41 -7.18 -10.42
CA LEU A 119 2.35 -6.53 -9.63
C LEU A 119 2.32 -7.07 -8.20
N ARG A 120 2.39 -8.39 -8.04
CA ARG A 120 2.43 -9.09 -6.75
C ARG A 120 3.58 -8.59 -5.87
N LYS A 121 4.81 -8.55 -6.41
CA LYS A 121 5.98 -7.99 -5.72
C LYS A 121 5.74 -6.54 -5.28
N ARG A 122 5.26 -5.68 -6.18
CA ARG A 122 5.03 -4.26 -5.90
C ARG A 122 3.99 -4.03 -4.82
N ILE A 123 2.89 -4.79 -4.82
CA ILE A 123 1.86 -4.69 -3.79
C ILE A 123 2.40 -5.18 -2.44
N ALA A 124 3.06 -6.35 -2.40
CA ALA A 124 3.62 -6.92 -1.17
C ALA A 124 4.65 -6.01 -0.49
N ARG A 125 5.44 -5.27 -1.28
CA ARG A 125 6.46 -4.33 -0.80
C ARG A 125 5.88 -2.99 -0.35
N ARG A 126 4.71 -2.60 -0.86
CA ARG A 126 4.11 -1.28 -0.58
C ARG A 126 3.15 -1.28 0.61
N PHE A 127 2.66 -2.45 0.99
CA PHE A 127 1.69 -2.62 2.07
C PHE A 127 2.12 -3.77 2.99
N SER A 128 2.45 -3.44 4.24
CA SER A 128 2.83 -4.42 5.26
C SER A 128 1.64 -5.01 6.01
N ILE A 129 0.48 -4.36 5.92
CA ILE A 129 -0.80 -4.84 6.49
C ILE A 129 -1.43 -6.02 5.74
N ILE A 130 -0.83 -6.50 4.65
CA ILE A 130 -1.40 -7.62 3.89
C ILE A 130 -1.00 -8.91 4.59
N GLY A 131 -2.00 -9.71 4.96
CA GLY A 131 -1.84 -11.02 5.59
C GLY A 131 -2.90 -11.30 6.64
N SER A 132 -3.00 -12.57 7.04
CA SER A 132 -3.90 -13.06 8.08
C SER A 132 -3.71 -12.36 9.41
N ASP A 133 -2.45 -12.03 9.77
CA ASP A 133 -2.09 -11.38 11.04
C ASP A 133 -2.77 -10.01 11.23
N TYR A 134 -3.16 -9.37 10.13
CA TYR A 134 -3.82 -8.07 10.11
C TYR A 134 -5.30 -8.16 9.72
N GLY A 135 -5.82 -9.37 9.51
CA GLY A 135 -7.19 -9.60 9.03
C GLY A 135 -7.46 -8.95 7.66
N PHE A 136 -6.43 -8.79 6.82
CA PHE A 136 -6.57 -8.15 5.52
C PHE A 136 -5.83 -8.92 4.44
N GLU A 137 -6.57 -9.66 3.64
CA GLU A 137 -6.04 -10.46 2.54
C GLU A 137 -6.17 -9.72 1.20
N VAL A 138 -5.17 -9.88 0.35
CA VAL A 138 -5.19 -9.38 -1.03
C VAL A 138 -4.88 -10.53 -1.96
N ASN A 139 -5.74 -10.76 -2.94
CA ASN A 139 -5.61 -11.83 -3.92
C ASN A 139 -5.34 -11.24 -5.31
N ILE A 140 -4.39 -11.82 -6.05
CA ILE A 140 -4.21 -11.61 -7.50
C ILE A 140 -4.48 -12.93 -8.18
N ASP A 141 -5.44 -12.95 -9.10
CA ASP A 141 -5.88 -14.15 -9.82
C ASP A 141 -6.22 -15.32 -8.86
N GLY A 142 -6.87 -14.98 -7.75
CA GLY A 142 -7.29 -15.92 -6.71
C GLY A 142 -6.17 -16.47 -5.81
N LYS A 143 -4.93 -15.97 -5.93
CA LYS A 143 -3.81 -16.37 -5.09
C LYS A 143 -3.47 -15.27 -4.07
N PRO A 144 -3.39 -15.58 -2.76
CA PRO A 144 -3.11 -14.57 -1.73
C PRO A 144 -1.69 -14.02 -1.88
N ILE A 145 -1.52 -12.74 -1.55
CA ILE A 145 -0.22 -12.08 -1.42
C ILE A 145 0.28 -12.23 0.01
N ASN A 146 1.52 -12.69 0.20
CA ASN A 146 2.13 -12.90 1.50
C ASN A 146 3.53 -12.27 1.59
N ILE A 147 4.15 -12.26 2.78
CA ILE A 147 5.49 -11.69 3.00
C ILE A 147 6.57 -12.25 2.05
N PRO A 148 6.61 -13.57 1.73
CA PRO A 148 7.57 -14.10 0.75
C PRO A 148 7.49 -13.47 -0.65
N ASP A 149 6.31 -12.95 -1.05
CA ASP A 149 6.13 -12.30 -2.35
C ASP A 149 6.94 -11.00 -2.49
N ARG A 150 7.47 -10.46 -1.38
CA ARG A 150 8.40 -9.33 -1.42
C ARG A 150 9.73 -9.69 -2.09
N ASP A 151 10.08 -10.98 -2.12
CA ASP A 151 11.17 -11.54 -2.93
C ASP A 151 12.56 -10.91 -2.69
N TYR A 152 12.91 -10.69 -1.42
CA TYR A 152 14.26 -10.23 -1.05
C TYR A 152 14.83 -10.87 0.23
N PHE A 153 14.02 -11.47 1.10
CA PHE A 153 14.53 -12.06 2.36
C PHE A 153 15.52 -13.21 2.11
N HIS A 154 15.35 -13.96 1.02
CA HIS A 154 16.28 -15.00 0.57
C HIS A 154 17.66 -14.47 0.11
N LYS A 155 17.88 -13.14 0.13
CA LYS A 155 19.13 -12.47 -0.24
C LYS A 155 19.88 -11.92 0.97
N ILE A 156 19.23 -11.86 2.14
CA ILE A 156 19.76 -11.23 3.34
C ILE A 156 20.90 -12.08 3.93
N GLN A 157 22.01 -11.41 4.25
CA GLN A 157 23.20 -11.98 4.87
C GLN A 157 23.29 -11.61 6.36
N TYR A 158 23.12 -10.32 6.68
CA TYR A 158 23.03 -9.84 8.07
C TYR A 158 21.69 -9.15 8.28
N LEU A 159 21.04 -9.41 9.41
CA LEU A 159 19.72 -8.89 9.75
C LEU A 159 19.74 -8.17 11.10
N TRP A 160 19.38 -6.90 11.11
CA TRP A 160 19.03 -6.16 12.31
C TRP A 160 17.54 -5.93 12.36
N TYR A 161 16.89 -6.22 13.47
CA TYR A 161 15.46 -6.01 13.64
C TYR A 161 15.13 -5.18 14.87
N PHE A 162 14.02 -4.47 14.80
CA PHE A 162 13.59 -3.48 15.78
C PHE A 162 12.24 -3.89 16.38
N GLY A 163 12.20 -4.02 17.71
CA GLY A 163 11.03 -4.47 18.46
C GLY A 163 10.79 -5.98 18.37
N GLU A 164 9.91 -6.50 19.23
CA GLU A 164 9.61 -7.95 19.27
C GLU A 164 8.97 -8.46 17.97
N GLU A 165 8.11 -7.66 17.34
CA GLU A 165 7.48 -8.01 16.07
C GLU A 165 8.49 -8.18 14.93
N GLY A 166 9.69 -7.62 15.06
CA GLY A 166 10.76 -7.77 14.07
C GLY A 166 11.33 -9.20 14.00
N THR A 167 11.12 -10.02 15.03
CA THR A 167 11.61 -11.41 15.07
C THR A 167 11.07 -12.26 13.92
N LYS A 168 9.83 -12.01 13.48
CA LYS A 168 9.20 -12.74 12.36
C LYS A 168 9.98 -12.64 11.05
N TYR A 169 10.77 -11.58 10.85
CA TYR A 169 11.51 -11.39 9.60
C TYR A 169 12.62 -12.42 9.41
N LYS A 170 13.15 -12.97 10.50
CA LYS A 170 14.09 -14.09 10.48
C LYS A 170 13.53 -15.28 9.71
N GLU A 171 12.26 -15.61 9.93
CA GLU A 171 11.63 -16.81 9.39
C GLU A 171 11.58 -16.83 7.86
N TYR A 172 11.71 -15.65 7.22
CA TYR A 172 11.74 -15.52 5.76
C TYR A 172 13.16 -15.51 5.17
N CYS A 173 14.18 -15.37 6.02
CA CYS A 173 15.58 -15.45 5.60
C CYS A 173 15.98 -16.90 5.33
N LYS A 174 16.96 -17.07 4.43
CA LYS A 174 17.52 -18.39 4.13
C LYS A 174 18.59 -18.77 5.15
N GLU A 175 18.45 -19.91 5.80
CA GLU A 175 19.39 -20.40 6.83
C GLU A 175 20.84 -20.51 6.31
N ASP A 176 21.02 -20.91 5.05
CA ASP A 176 22.34 -21.05 4.41
C ASP A 176 23.01 -19.72 4.05
N LYS A 177 22.29 -18.60 4.18
CA LYS A 177 22.78 -17.25 3.86
C LYS A 177 22.81 -16.29 5.03
N LEU A 178 21.89 -16.45 5.99
CA LEU A 178 21.82 -15.59 7.16
C LEU A 178 22.98 -15.94 8.10
N GLU A 179 24.00 -15.09 8.11
CA GLU A 179 25.20 -15.29 8.93
C GLU A 179 25.05 -14.69 10.32
N LEU A 180 24.30 -13.59 10.46
CA LEU A 180 24.06 -12.93 11.75
C LEU A 180 22.67 -12.29 11.78
N GLU A 181 22.03 -12.42 12.93
CA GLU A 181 20.87 -11.64 13.30
C GLU A 181 21.07 -10.96 14.64
N GLU A 182 20.53 -9.75 14.79
CA GLU A 182 20.66 -8.99 16.03
C GLU A 182 19.43 -8.11 16.27
N LYS A 183 18.88 -8.20 17.49
CA LYS A 183 17.84 -7.29 17.95
C LYS A 183 18.45 -5.95 18.32
N ARG A 184 17.89 -4.87 17.80
CA ARG A 184 18.30 -3.50 18.10
C ARG A 184 17.26 -2.80 18.97
N GLU A 185 17.75 -1.84 19.76
CA GLU A 185 16.89 -0.90 20.48
C GLU A 185 15.96 -0.20 19.50
N ASN A 186 14.69 -0.12 19.87
CA ASN A 186 13.62 0.35 18.99
C ASN A 186 13.00 1.66 19.49
N THR A 187 13.68 2.31 20.43
CA THR A 187 13.32 3.61 20.99
C THR A 187 14.23 4.69 20.42
N ILE A 188 13.64 5.80 19.96
CA ILE A 188 14.36 6.99 19.53
C ILE A 188 14.00 8.13 20.49
N ASN A 189 15.01 8.71 21.13
CA ASN A 189 14.85 9.89 21.98
C ASN A 189 15.32 11.12 21.21
N ILE A 190 14.47 12.14 21.13
CA ILE A 190 14.80 13.42 20.51
C ILE A 190 14.70 14.49 21.59
N GLU A 191 15.84 15.11 21.91
CA GLU A 191 15.91 16.28 22.77
C GLU A 191 15.33 17.48 22.03
N LEU A 192 14.34 18.13 22.63
CA LEU A 192 13.69 19.33 22.08
C LEU A 192 13.65 20.40 23.17
N GLU A 193 13.66 21.68 22.78
CA GLU A 193 13.60 22.83 23.71
C GLU A 193 12.35 22.82 24.62
N GLY A 194 11.33 22.03 24.30
CA GLY A 194 10.09 21.85 25.07
C GLY A 194 9.97 20.53 25.83
N GLY A 195 11.06 19.76 25.94
CA GLY A 195 11.11 18.46 26.61
C GLY A 195 11.32 17.28 25.64
N ASP A 196 11.99 16.24 26.14
CA ASP A 196 12.36 15.07 25.35
C ASP A 196 11.13 14.33 24.82
N LYS A 197 11.13 14.04 23.52
CA LYS A 197 10.12 13.17 22.92
C LYS A 197 10.72 11.80 22.67
N ARG A 198 9.99 10.79 23.15
CA ARG A 198 10.30 9.38 22.93
C ARG A 198 9.40 8.81 21.85
N TYR A 199 10.01 8.26 20.82
CA TYR A 199 9.34 7.56 19.73
C TYR A 199 9.74 6.08 19.74
N SER A 200 8.90 5.25 19.14
CA SER A 200 9.21 3.84 18.92
C SER A 200 9.10 3.52 17.43
N VAL A 201 10.02 2.67 16.98
CA VAL A 201 10.02 2.11 15.63
C VAL A 201 9.95 0.59 15.68
N LEU A 202 9.46 -0.01 14.60
CA LEU A 202 9.53 -1.45 14.37
C LEU A 202 10.14 -1.70 13.00
N GLY A 203 10.51 -2.94 12.71
CA GLY A 203 10.94 -3.33 11.37
C GLY A 203 12.31 -3.97 11.33
N TRP A 204 13.03 -3.78 10.22
CA TRP A 204 14.31 -4.44 10.00
C TRP A 204 15.18 -3.69 8.97
N ILE A 205 16.48 -3.88 9.09
CA ILE A 205 17.50 -3.50 8.11
C ILE A 205 18.37 -4.73 7.89
N GLY A 206 18.78 -4.99 6.67
CA GLY A 206 19.73 -6.04 6.38
C GLY A 206 20.71 -5.67 5.29
N THR A 207 21.73 -6.49 5.16
CA THR A 207 22.69 -6.43 4.06
C THR A 207 22.54 -7.62 3.13
N VAL A 208 23.04 -7.46 1.91
CA VAL A 208 23.27 -8.56 0.97
C VAL A 208 24.78 -8.78 0.79
N SER A 209 25.19 -9.95 0.33
CA SER A 209 26.62 -10.24 0.09
C SER A 209 27.17 -9.58 -1.17
N ASN A 210 26.31 -9.26 -2.14
CA ASN A 210 26.67 -8.54 -3.35
C ASN A 210 25.61 -7.49 -3.69
N SER A 211 25.99 -6.22 -3.81
CA SER A 211 25.07 -5.10 -4.12
C SER A 211 24.25 -5.32 -5.40
N GLY A 212 24.77 -6.09 -6.37
CA GLY A 212 24.03 -6.48 -7.58
C GLY A 212 22.77 -7.29 -7.31
N GLN A 213 22.67 -7.98 -6.16
CA GLN A 213 21.47 -8.73 -5.74
C GLN A 213 20.27 -7.80 -5.43
N LEU A 214 20.54 -6.52 -5.15
CA LEU A 214 19.52 -5.49 -4.92
C LEU A 214 19.03 -4.84 -6.21
N LYS A 215 19.63 -5.17 -7.37
CA LYS A 215 19.09 -4.80 -8.67
C LYS A 215 18.02 -5.81 -9.07
N ASP A 216 16.76 -5.47 -8.83
CA ASP A 216 15.62 -6.25 -9.29
C ASP A 216 15.22 -5.80 -10.71
N GLU A 217 14.52 -6.65 -11.45
CA GLU A 217 14.19 -6.41 -12.87
C GLU A 217 13.38 -5.11 -13.08
N TYR A 218 12.55 -4.75 -12.10
CA TYR A 218 11.60 -3.63 -12.17
C TYR A 218 11.74 -2.62 -11.03
N ASP A 219 12.72 -2.78 -10.13
CA ASP A 219 12.88 -1.94 -8.93
C ASP A 219 14.34 -1.95 -8.44
N ASN A 220 14.75 -0.88 -7.75
CA ASN A 220 15.98 -0.87 -6.99
C ASN A 220 15.65 -1.18 -5.52
N LEU A 221 16.15 -2.31 -5.01
CA LEU A 221 15.94 -2.75 -3.64
C LEU A 221 16.92 -2.12 -2.66
N ASN A 222 17.95 -1.41 -3.14
CA ASN A 222 18.88 -0.70 -2.28
C ASN A 222 18.24 0.59 -1.74
N LYS A 223 17.37 0.40 -0.76
CA LYS A 223 16.59 1.44 -0.08
C LYS A 223 16.19 0.96 1.30
N ILE A 224 16.08 1.89 2.23
CA ILE A 224 15.35 1.65 3.48
C ILE A 224 14.04 2.44 3.37
N VAL A 225 12.92 1.71 3.40
CA VAL A 225 11.60 2.32 3.29
C VAL A 225 11.05 2.69 4.67
N VAL A 226 10.22 3.72 4.74
CA VAL A 226 9.41 4.03 5.92
C VAL A 226 7.96 3.70 5.67
N MET A 227 7.41 2.86 6.53
CA MET A 227 6.01 2.46 6.58
C MET A 227 5.28 3.24 7.67
N VAL A 228 4.08 3.69 7.36
CA VAL A 228 3.18 4.37 8.30
C VAL A 228 1.81 3.74 8.20
N ARG A 229 1.28 3.23 9.32
CA ARG A 229 0.04 2.47 9.41
C ARG A 229 -0.01 1.35 8.37
N GLY A 230 1.15 0.71 8.21
CA GLY A 230 1.48 -0.34 7.26
C GLY A 230 1.28 -0.06 5.77
N LYS A 231 1.44 1.22 5.38
CA LYS A 231 1.59 1.67 4.00
C LYS A 231 2.92 2.38 3.82
N LEU A 232 3.57 2.17 2.68
CA LEU A 232 4.75 2.93 2.27
C LEU A 232 4.50 4.44 2.25
N ALA A 233 5.25 5.17 3.06
CA ALA A 233 5.19 6.62 3.21
C ALA A 233 6.41 7.31 2.60
N GLN A 234 7.60 6.77 2.82
CA GLN A 234 8.85 7.24 2.23
C GLN A 234 9.58 6.08 1.54
N GLU A 235 9.95 6.28 0.28
CA GLU A 235 10.55 5.24 -0.57
C GLU A 235 12.00 4.92 -0.18
N ASP A 236 12.78 5.90 0.23
CA ASP A 236 14.20 5.67 0.49
C ASP A 236 14.78 6.75 1.42
N ILE A 237 15.04 6.38 2.67
CA ILE A 237 15.71 7.25 3.64
C ILE A 237 17.23 7.26 3.46
N LEU A 238 17.82 6.29 2.73
CA LEU A 238 19.28 6.26 2.52
C LEU A 238 19.78 7.52 1.79
N LYS A 239 18.92 8.14 0.98
CA LYS A 239 19.22 9.38 0.26
C LYS A 239 19.38 10.60 1.17
N ASP A 240 18.79 10.57 2.36
CA ASP A 240 18.86 11.67 3.31
C ASP A 240 20.14 11.61 4.16
N PHE A 241 20.84 10.48 4.17
CA PHE A 241 22.14 10.33 4.83
C PHE A 241 23.25 10.85 3.92
N THR A 242 24.05 11.78 4.44
CA THR A 242 25.18 12.39 3.71
C THR A 242 26.37 11.43 3.57
N GLU A 243 26.42 10.36 4.37
CA GLU A 243 27.45 9.33 4.29
C GLU A 243 27.20 8.37 3.12
N GLY A 244 27.68 8.76 1.93
CA GLY A 244 27.69 7.94 0.71
C GLY A 244 28.73 6.82 0.70
N GLY A 245 29.02 6.21 1.86
CA GLY A 245 30.01 5.14 1.97
C GLY A 245 29.62 3.90 1.14
N LEU A 246 30.61 3.12 0.68
CA LEU A 246 30.38 1.95 -0.18
C LEU A 246 29.41 0.93 0.44
N PHE A 247 29.36 0.86 1.78
CA PHE A 247 28.49 -0.03 2.54
C PHE A 247 27.00 0.24 2.29
N SER A 248 26.59 1.48 2.01
CA SER A 248 25.18 1.83 1.82
C SER A 248 24.57 1.12 0.61
N LYS A 249 25.38 0.74 -0.38
CA LYS A 249 24.97 0.00 -1.58
C LYS A 249 24.52 -1.45 -1.32
N TYR A 250 24.76 -1.95 -0.11
CA TYR A 250 24.41 -3.31 0.28
C TYR A 250 23.17 -3.36 1.17
N LEU A 251 22.64 -2.19 1.58
CA LEU A 251 21.54 -2.09 2.53
C LEU A 251 20.17 -2.21 1.86
N ILE A 252 19.27 -2.86 2.58
CA ILE A 252 17.83 -2.89 2.31
C ILE A 252 17.10 -2.91 3.65
N GLY A 253 15.94 -2.29 3.76
CA GLY A 253 15.17 -2.37 5.00
C GLY A 253 13.78 -1.79 4.90
N GLU A 254 13.02 -2.02 5.97
CA GLU A 254 11.67 -1.51 6.18
C GLU A 254 11.54 -1.09 7.64
N ILE A 255 11.28 0.19 7.88
CA ILE A 255 11.07 0.76 9.21
C ILE A 255 9.63 1.24 9.34
N HIS A 256 8.95 0.88 10.41
CA HIS A 256 7.61 1.31 10.73
C HIS A 256 7.68 2.41 11.79
N ALA A 257 7.09 3.56 11.48
CA ALA A 257 7.12 4.75 12.31
C ALA A 257 5.73 5.41 12.28
N ASP A 258 4.88 5.04 13.23
CA ASP A 258 3.44 5.39 13.20
C ASP A 258 3.08 6.71 13.92
N PHE A 259 4.09 7.45 14.37
CA PHE A 259 3.97 8.69 15.14
C PHE A 259 3.73 9.96 14.29
#